data_AF-A0A945M928-F1
#
_entry.id   AF-A0A945M928-F1
#
_cell.length_a   1.000
_cell.length_b   1.000
_cell.length_c   1.000
_cell.angle_alpha   90.00
_cell.angle_beta   90.00
_cell.angle_gamma   90.00
#
_symmetry.space_group_name_H-M   'P 1'
#
loop_
_entity.id
_entity.type
_entity.pdbx_description
1 polymer ?
#
loop_
_entity_poly.entity_id
_entity_poly.type
_entity_poly.pdbx_seq_one_letter_code
_entity_poly.pdbx_strand_id
1 'polypeptide(L)' 'MKFASFSKSGKASYGAVTNDGIVDLGGRLGHADLKAVIAAGAIGEARKAAEGQAADMALDSVTLLPPIPNP' A
#
# COMPACT_ATOMS: atom_id res chain seq x y z
N MET A 1 6.38 4.97 -9.36
CA MET A 1 5.63 4.09 -8.43
C MET A 1 4.58 4.93 -7.72
N LYS A 2 3.35 4.44 -7.59
CA LYS A 2 2.26 5.08 -6.87
C LYS A 2 1.95 4.28 -5.60
N PHE A 3 1.43 4.91 -4.57
CA PHE A 3 0.93 4.22 -3.37
C PHE A 3 -0.58 4.44 -3.25
N ALA A 4 -1.28 3.44 -2.75
CA ALA A 4 -2.71 3.48 -2.54
C ALA A 4 -3.08 2.82 -1.21
N SER A 5 -4.12 3.35 -0.59
CA SER A 5 -4.85 2.67 0.48
C SER A 5 -5.93 1.81 -0.15
N PHE A 6 -6.16 0.61 0.37
CA PHE A 6 -7.13 -0.32 -0.17
C PHE A 6 -7.78 -1.16 0.95
N SER A 7 -8.90 -1.79 0.64
CA SER A 7 -9.52 -2.81 1.48
C SER A 7 -9.59 -4.13 0.72
N LYS A 8 -9.15 -5.20 1.37
CA LYS A 8 -9.28 -6.58 0.85
C LYS A 8 -10.07 -7.40 1.84
N SER A 9 -11.20 -7.94 1.40
CA SER A 9 -12.11 -8.74 2.25
C SER A 9 -12.48 -8.05 3.57
N GLY A 10 -12.73 -6.73 3.53
CA GLY A 10 -13.10 -5.93 4.70
C GLY A 10 -11.92 -5.49 5.59
N LYS A 11 -10.69 -5.90 5.29
CA LYS A 11 -9.49 -5.45 6.00
C LYS A 11 -8.80 -4.32 5.23
N ALA A 12 -8.66 -3.17 5.86
CA ALA A 12 -7.89 -2.05 5.30
C ALA A 12 -6.38 -2.35 5.36
N SER A 13 -5.68 -1.96 4.30
CA SER A 13 -4.22 -1.95 4.20
C SER A 13 -3.79 -0.86 3.21
N TYR A 14 -2.50 -0.79 2.91
CA TYR A 14 -1.92 0.09 1.92
C TYR A 14 -0.78 -0.61 1.18
N GLY A 15 -0.49 -0.14 -0.03
CA GLY A 15 0.47 -0.81 -0.90
C GLY A 15 0.99 0.04 -2.04
N ALA A 16 2.01 -0.49 -2.72
CA ALA A 16 2.53 0.09 -3.95
C ALA A 16 1.76 -0.47 -5.16
N VAL A 17 1.29 0.42 -6.02
CA VAL A 17 0.61 0.07 -7.27
C VAL A 17 1.66 -0.09 -8.38
N THR A 18 1.66 -1.27 -9.01
CA THR A 18 2.48 -1.64 -10.16
C THR A 18 1.58 -1.92 -11.37
N ASN A 19 2.17 -2.34 -12.50
CA ASN A 19 1.39 -2.73 -13.68
C ASN A 19 0.66 -4.06 -13.47
N ASP A 20 1.19 -4.93 -12.60
CA ASP A 20 0.66 -6.28 -12.36
C ASP A 20 -0.33 -6.33 -11.18
N GLY A 21 -0.42 -5.25 -10.39
CA GLY A 21 -1.36 -5.16 -9.27
C GLY A 21 -0.85 -4.30 -8.12
N ILE A 22 -1.13 -4.74 -6.89
CA ILE A 22 -0.70 -4.09 -5.65
C ILE A 22 0.25 -4.99 -4.89
N VAL A 23 1.34 -4.40 -4.44
CA VAL A 23 2.27 -4.96 -3.46
C VAL A 23 1.84 -4.47 -2.07
N ASP A 24 1.41 -5.38 -1.19
CA ASP A 24 0.93 -5.06 0.17
C ASP A 24 2.10 -4.66 1.06
N LEU A 25 2.07 -3.42 1.54
CA LEU A 25 3.10 -2.85 2.39
C LEU A 25 2.72 -2.89 3.87
N GLY A 26 1.42 -2.99 4.20
CA GLY A 26 0.98 -3.10 5.59
C GLY A 26 1.44 -4.40 6.26
N GLY A 27 1.70 -5.45 5.48
CA GLY A 27 2.34 -6.68 5.96
C GLY A 27 3.88 -6.66 5.98
N ARG A 28 4.51 -5.66 5.37
CA ARG A 28 5.98 -5.60 5.17
C ARG A 28 6.65 -4.50 5.98
N LEU A 29 5.90 -3.46 6.33
CA LEU A 29 6.36 -2.32 7.10
C LEU A 29 5.64 -2.29 8.46
N GLY A 30 6.28 -1.70 9.47
CA GLY A 30 5.71 -1.53 10.80
C GLY A 30 4.72 -0.36 10.93
N HIS A 31 4.14 0.12 9.84
CA HIS A 31 3.21 1.27 9.85
C HIS A 31 1.77 0.81 9.68
N ALA A 32 0.85 1.46 10.40
CA ALA A 32 -0.56 1.07 10.41
C ALA A 32 -1.28 1.37 9.08
N ASP A 33 -0.92 2.47 8.42
CA ASP A 33 -1.53 2.93 7.17
C ASP A 33 -0.58 3.84 6.36
N LEU A 34 -1.02 4.25 5.17
CA LEU A 34 -0.26 5.15 4.31
C LEU A 34 -0.04 6.55 4.96
N LYS A 35 -0.95 7.00 5.83
CA LYS A 35 -0.80 8.26 6.57
C LYS A 35 0.39 8.20 7.53
N ALA A 36 0.54 7.10 8.27
CA ALA A 36 1.66 6.87 9.16
C ALA A 36 3.00 6.83 8.41
N VAL A 37 3.03 6.21 7.21
CA VAL A 37 4.24 6.21 6.35
C VAL A 37 4.61 7.64 5.93
N ILE A 38 3.64 8.44 5.48
CA ILE A 38 3.88 9.83 5.09
C ILE A 38 4.34 10.66 6.29
N ALA A 39 3.68 10.52 7.44
CA ALA A 39 4.02 11.26 8.66
C ALA A 39 5.43 10.91 9.18
N ALA A 40 5.88 9.67 9.00
CA ALA A 40 7.23 9.22 9.36
C ALA A 40 8.30 9.58 8.31
N GLY A 41 7.93 10.16 7.16
CA GLY A 41 8.87 10.37 6.05
C GLY A 41 9.38 9.08 5.39
N ALA A 42 8.70 7.95 5.62
CA ALA A 42 9.15 6.60 5.25
C ALA A 42 8.78 6.19 3.80
N ILE A 43 8.46 7.14 2.93
CA ILE A 43 8.12 6.86 1.52
C ILE A 43 9.27 6.19 0.77
N GLY A 44 10.52 6.53 1.12
CA GLY A 44 11.70 5.87 0.54
C GLY A 44 11.79 4.39 0.93
N GLU A 45 11.45 4.05 2.17
CA GLU A 45 11.40 2.67 2.66
C GLU A 45 10.26 1.90 1.98
N ALA A 46 9.08 2.52 1.87
CA ALA A 46 7.95 1.95 1.15
C ALA A 46 8.27 1.63 -0.32
N ARG A 47 9.06 2.49 -0.98
CA ARG A 47 9.53 2.21 -2.35
C ARG A 47 10.47 1.00 -2.37
N LYS A 48 11.46 0.96 -1.48
CA LYS A 48 12.43 -0.16 -1.41
C LYS A 48 11.74 -1.49 -1.12
N ALA A 49 10.77 -1.49 -0.22
CA ALA A 49 10.00 -2.69 0.15
C ALA A 49 9.11 -3.22 -1.00
N ALA A 50 8.81 -2.41 -2.01
CA ALA A 50 8.07 -2.81 -3.19
C ALA A 50 8.95 -3.12 -4.41
N GLU A 51 10.21 -2.68 -4.42
CA GLU A 51 11.10 -2.82 -5.57
C GLU A 51 11.46 -4.30 -5.82
N GLY A 52 11.28 -4.75 -7.06
CA GLY A 52 11.54 -6.14 -7.48
C GLY A 52 10.55 -7.18 -6.95
N GLN A 53 9.49 -6.76 -6.25
CA GLN A 53 8.50 -7.67 -5.68
C GLN A 53 7.35 -7.92 -6.65
N ALA A 54 6.88 -9.16 -6.69
CA ALA A 54 5.64 -9.49 -7.40
C ALA A 54 4.43 -8.86 -6.69
N ALA A 55 3.38 -8.56 -7.45
CA ALA A 55 2.12 -8.10 -6.88
C ALA A 55 1.50 -9.21 -6.02
N ASP A 56 1.05 -8.86 -4.82
CA ASP A 56 0.37 -9.79 -3.91
C ASP A 56 -1.11 -9.95 -4.26
N MET A 57 -1.67 -9.00 -5.03
CA MET A 57 -3.06 -9.01 -5.46
C MET A 57 -3.27 -8.15 -6.70
N ALA A 58 -4.24 -8.53 -7.53
CA ALA A 58 -4.65 -7.73 -8.66
C ALA A 58 -5.38 -6.46 -8.21
N LEU A 59 -5.25 -5.37 -8.98
CA LEU A 59 -5.84 -4.08 -8.64
C LEU A 59 -7.38 -4.12 -8.57
N ASP A 60 -8.01 -4.97 -9.38
CA ASP A 60 -9.46 -5.18 -9.44
C ASP A 60 -10.00 -6.11 -8.32
N SER A 61 -9.10 -6.80 -7.61
CA SER A 61 -9.44 -7.69 -6.50
C SER A 61 -9.58 -6.98 -5.15
N VAL A 62 -9.35 -5.66 -5.12
CA VAL A 62 -9.45 -4.82 -3.92
C VAL A 62 -10.35 -3.63 -4.15
N THR A 63 -10.89 -3.09 -3.05
CA THR A 63 -11.55 -1.79 -3.08
C THR A 63 -10.53 -0.70 -2.79
N LEU A 64 -10.27 0.17 -3.75
CA LEU A 64 -9.42 1.35 -3.51
C LEU A 64 -10.12 2.32 -2.55
N LEU A 65 -9.38 2.76 -1.54
CA LEU A 65 -9.82 3.74 -0.56
C LEU A 65 -9.23 5.11 -0.89
N PRO A 66 -9.74 6.21 -0.31
CA PRO A 66 -9.02 7.47 -0.31
C PRO A 66 -7.57 7.24 0.17
N PRO A 67 -6.55 7.87 -0.44
CA PRO A 67 -5.15 7.64 -0.07
C PRO A 67 -4.89 7.82 1.44
N ILE A 68 -5.58 8.79 2.04
CA ILE A 68 -5.66 8.96 3.50
C ILE A 68 -7.13 8.77 3.88
N PRO A 69 -7.55 7.56 4.29
CA PRO A 69 -8.95 7.28 4.61
C PRO A 69 -9.39 7.94 5.92
N ASN A 70 -8.45 8.30 6.79
CA ASN A 70 -8.67 9.03 8.05
C ASN A 70 -7.89 10.36 8.03
N PRO A 71 -8.46 11.46 7.47
CA PRO A 71 -7.76 12.74 7.33
C PRO A 71 -7.22 13.28 8.67
#